data_AF-A0A183GRN2-F1
#
_entry.id   AF-A0A183GRN2-F1
#
_cell.length_a   1.000
_cell.length_b   1.000
_cell.length_c   1.000
_cell.angle_alpha   90.00
_cell.angle_beta   90.00
_cell.angle_gamma   90.00
#
_symmetry.space_group_name_H-M   'P 1'
#
loop_
_entity.id
_entity.type
_entity.pdbx_description
1 polymer ?
#
loop_
_entity_poly.entity_id
_entity_poly.type
_entity_poly.pdbx_seq_one_letter_code
_entity_poly.pdbx_strand_id
1 'polypeptide(L)'
;LICDSIHCAKEVVYDSQVKLRAVTARGDDLKPTGTMSGGAPDRRGPILLDLIDYTTFKSEISWKEAEVEKLGKEVARYDKVRGRYSELKDKLERASARLEALKESFKDGPLQQLSEEIKMLEKDLPECDELLREMTKQAKELNDRINAYEERKRNEQAFISTYGGAS
;
A
#
# COMPACT_ATOMS: atom_id res chain seq x y z
N LEU A 1 4.40 39.94 -57.50
CA LEU A 1 2.95 39.91 -57.73
C LEU A 1 2.61 38.64 -58.52
N ILE A 2 1.48 38.00 -58.27
CA ILE A 2 1.04 36.81 -59.03
C ILE A 2 -0.06 37.26 -59.99
N CYS A 3 0.07 36.95 -61.28
CA CYS A 3 -0.87 37.35 -62.32
C CYS A 3 -1.50 36.13 -63.00
N ASP A 4 -2.75 36.25 -63.40
CA ASP A 4 -3.46 35.16 -64.09
C ASP A 4 -2.97 34.96 -65.52
N SER A 5 -2.58 36.06 -66.20
CA SER A 5 -2.07 36.03 -67.56
C SER A 5 -0.77 36.82 -67.72
N ILE A 6 -0.01 36.47 -68.76
CA ILE A 6 1.19 37.21 -69.14
C ILE A 6 0.88 38.64 -69.58
N HIS A 7 -0.34 38.91 -70.06
CA HIS A 7 -0.75 40.24 -70.48
C HIS A 7 -0.88 41.17 -69.27
N CYS A 8 -1.61 40.74 -68.24
CA CYS A 8 -1.71 41.46 -66.97
C CYS A 8 -0.34 41.63 -66.30
N ALA A 9 0.51 40.60 -66.35
CA ALA A 9 1.88 40.68 -65.82
C ALA A 9 2.71 41.76 -66.52
N LYS A 10 2.60 41.90 -67.84
CA LYS A 10 3.30 42.95 -68.61
C LYS A 10 2.83 44.35 -68.24
N GLU A 11 1.53 44.55 -68.11
CA GLU A 11 0.97 45.86 -67.71
C GLU A 11 1.52 46.27 -66.34
N VAL A 12 1.50 45.37 -65.36
CA VAL A 12 1.99 45.65 -64.00
C VAL A 12 3.51 45.86 -63.94
N VAL A 13 4.28 45.08 -64.70
CA VAL A 13 5.75 45.14 -64.67
C VAL A 13 6.29 46.39 -65.36
N TYR A 14 5.64 46.86 -66.43
CA TYR A 14 6.10 47.99 -67.23
C TYR A 14 5.33 49.29 -66.98
N ASP A 15 4.28 49.27 -66.16
CA ASP A 15 3.64 50.49 -65.68
C ASP A 15 4.65 51.36 -64.92
N SER A 16 4.68 52.65 -65.29
CA SER A 16 5.69 53.60 -64.80
C SER A 16 5.61 53.89 -63.30
N GLN A 17 4.43 53.71 -62.69
CA GLN A 17 4.17 53.92 -61.28
C GLN A 17 4.36 52.63 -60.47
N VAL A 18 4.13 51.44 -61.07
CA VAL A 18 4.16 50.16 -60.35
C VAL A 18 5.53 49.48 -60.40
N LYS A 19 6.07 49.17 -61.59
CA LYS A 19 7.38 48.50 -61.79
C LYS A 19 7.69 47.36 -60.81
N LEU A 20 6.77 46.41 -60.62
CA LEU A 20 6.95 45.26 -59.74
C LEU A 20 7.18 43.97 -60.52
N ARG A 21 8.02 43.06 -60.00
CA ARG A 21 8.19 41.71 -60.54
C ARG A 21 6.85 40.95 -60.49
N ALA A 22 6.47 40.35 -61.62
CA ALA A 22 5.25 39.56 -61.74
C ALA A 22 5.57 38.13 -62.20
N VAL A 23 4.91 37.15 -61.59
CA VAL A 23 5.00 35.74 -61.98
C VAL A 23 3.59 35.25 -62.36
N THR A 24 3.46 34.54 -63.48
CA THR A 24 2.17 33.98 -63.90
C THR A 24 1.91 32.62 -63.26
N ALA A 25 0.64 32.18 -63.21
CA ALA A 25 0.30 30.82 -62.77
C ALA A 25 0.97 29.70 -63.60
N ARG A 26 1.41 30.02 -64.82
CA ARG A 26 2.16 29.11 -65.70
C ARG A 26 3.67 29.09 -65.44
N GLY A 27 4.16 29.96 -64.55
CA GLY A 27 5.57 30.06 -64.19
C GLY A 27 6.38 31.07 -65.00
N ASP A 28 5.74 31.92 -65.81
CA ASP A 28 6.46 33.00 -66.50
C ASP A 28 6.87 34.07 -65.49
N ASP A 29 8.15 34.39 -65.40
CA ASP A 29 8.71 35.40 -64.50
C ASP A 29 9.11 36.65 -65.30
N LEU A 30 8.46 37.77 -65.01
CA LEU A 30 8.70 39.06 -65.63
C LEU A 30 9.29 40.04 -64.61
N LYS A 31 10.44 40.61 -64.95
CA LYS A 31 11.14 41.59 -64.13
C LYS A 31 11.10 42.98 -64.77
N PRO A 32 10.97 44.06 -63.98
CA PRO A 32 11.00 45.45 -64.48
C PRO A 32 12.30 45.82 -65.21
N THR A 33 13.36 45.02 -65.01
CA THR A 33 14.65 45.13 -65.72
C THR A 33 14.60 44.71 -67.18
N GLY A 34 13.43 44.28 -67.69
CA GLY A 34 13.25 43.81 -69.06
C GLY A 34 13.61 42.33 -69.27
N THR A 35 13.89 41.60 -68.19
CA THR A 35 14.16 40.16 -68.24
C THR A 35 12.87 39.38 -68.07
N MET A 36 12.58 38.48 -69.02
CA MET A 36 11.46 37.55 -68.95
C MET A 36 11.99 36.12 -69.06
N SER A 37 11.57 35.25 -68.13
CA SER A 37 11.85 33.82 -68.18
C SER A 37 10.52 33.07 -68.32
N GLY A 38 10.44 32.19 -69.32
CA GLY A 38 9.28 31.34 -69.58
C GLY A 38 9.70 30.16 -70.43
N GLY A 39 9.08 29.00 -70.21
CA GLY A 39 9.45 27.75 -70.87
C GLY A 39 8.41 26.65 -70.64
N ALA A 40 8.56 25.53 -71.34
CA ALA A 40 7.73 24.36 -71.07
C ALA A 40 8.00 23.87 -69.64
N PRO A 41 6.96 23.64 -68.82
CA PRO A 41 7.14 23.12 -67.48
C PRO A 41 7.82 21.74 -67.54
N ASP A 42 8.65 21.45 -66.54
CA ASP A 42 9.23 20.13 -66.39
C ASP A 42 8.10 19.08 -66.23
N ARG A 43 8.33 17.84 -66.67
CA ARG A 43 7.35 16.75 -66.54
C ARG A 43 7.13 16.32 -65.10
N ARG A 44 8.01 16.71 -64.18
CA ARG A 44 7.88 16.50 -62.74
C ARG A 44 6.87 17.51 -62.16
N GLY A 45 6.04 17.05 -61.23
CA GLY A 45 5.09 17.91 -60.52
C GLY A 45 5.79 19.00 -59.68
N PRO A 46 5.04 20.00 -59.18
CA PRO A 46 5.59 21.08 -58.36
C PRO A 46 6.22 20.55 -57.06
N ILE A 47 7.53 20.75 -56.87
CA ILE A 47 8.26 20.33 -55.66
C ILE A 47 7.72 20.95 -54.36
N LEU A 48 7.01 22.09 -54.46
CA LEU A 48 6.37 22.72 -53.30
C LEU A 48 5.21 21.88 -52.75
N LEU A 49 4.58 21.02 -53.56
CA LEU A 49 3.55 20.10 -53.07
C LEU A 49 4.17 19.05 -52.13
N ASP A 50 5.31 18.48 -52.50
CA ASP A 50 6.04 17.53 -51.66
C ASP A 50 6.47 18.17 -50.32
N LEU A 51 6.74 19.48 -50.32
CA LEU A 51 7.10 20.22 -49.11
C LEU A 51 5.90 20.39 -48.14
N ILE A 52 4.67 20.45 -48.64
CA ILE A 52 3.46 20.51 -47.80
C ILE A 52 3.36 19.24 -46.96
N ASP A 53 3.49 18.08 -47.61
CA ASP A 53 3.45 16.80 -46.91
C ASP A 53 4.59 16.68 -45.90
N TYR A 54 5.80 17.05 -46.28
CA TYR A 54 6.96 17.06 -45.38
C TYR A 54 6.73 17.93 -44.14
N THR A 55 6.23 19.17 -44.31
CA THR A 55 5.98 20.07 -43.19
C THR A 55 4.85 19.57 -42.27
N THR A 56 3.85 18.90 -42.85
CA THR A 56 2.77 18.26 -42.10
C THR A 56 3.30 17.12 -41.23
N PHE A 57 4.04 16.17 -41.83
CA PHE A 57 4.65 15.06 -41.09
C PHE A 57 5.63 15.55 -40.02
N LYS A 58 6.45 16.55 -40.33
CA LYS A 58 7.37 17.13 -39.36
C LYS A 58 6.66 17.71 -38.14
N SER A 59 5.53 18.38 -38.36
CA SER A 59 4.71 18.93 -37.28
C SER A 59 4.07 17.83 -36.43
N GLU A 60 3.58 16.78 -37.08
CA GLU A 60 2.99 15.62 -36.40
C GLU A 60 4.02 14.86 -35.55
N ILE A 61 5.24 14.66 -36.08
CA ILE A 61 6.35 14.04 -35.33
C ILE A 61 6.67 14.87 -34.10
N SER A 62 6.86 16.18 -34.26
CA SER A 62 7.18 17.07 -33.15
C SER A 62 6.11 17.04 -32.05
N TRP A 63 4.82 16.98 -32.44
CA TRP A 63 3.73 16.86 -31.48
C TRP A 63 3.75 15.50 -30.74
N LYS A 64 3.97 14.39 -31.47
CA LYS A 64 4.06 13.05 -30.86
C LYS A 64 5.25 12.94 -29.90
N GLU A 65 6.41 13.49 -30.26
CA GLU A 65 7.60 13.52 -29.40
C GLU A 65 7.33 14.28 -28.10
N ALA A 66 6.66 15.43 -28.17
CA ALA A 66 6.27 16.19 -26.99
C ALA A 66 5.29 15.42 -26.09
N GLU A 67 4.32 14.71 -26.67
CA GLU A 67 3.37 13.90 -25.89
C GLU A 67 4.07 12.69 -25.24
N VAL A 68 5.02 12.05 -25.93
CA VAL A 68 5.84 10.97 -25.36
C VAL A 68 6.67 11.47 -24.18
N GLU A 69 7.30 12.65 -24.31
CA GLU A 69 8.08 13.24 -23.21
C GLU A 69 7.19 13.55 -22.00
N LYS A 70 5.99 14.08 -22.23
CA LYS A 70 5.00 14.37 -21.19
C LYS A 70 4.54 13.08 -20.48
N LEU A 71 4.16 12.05 -21.23
CA LEU A 71 3.77 10.75 -20.67
C LEU A 71 4.92 10.10 -19.91
N GLY A 72 6.16 10.20 -20.41
CA GLY A 72 7.35 9.72 -19.70
C GLY A 72 7.54 10.41 -18.34
N LYS A 73 7.30 11.73 -18.26
CA LYS A 73 7.32 12.47 -16.99
C LYS A 73 6.22 12.02 -16.03
N GLU A 74 5.03 11.68 -16.53
CA GLU A 74 3.95 11.15 -15.71
C GLU A 74 4.27 9.77 -15.15
N VAL A 75 4.77 8.85 -15.98
CA VAL A 75 5.21 7.51 -15.54
C VAL A 75 6.27 7.60 -14.45
N ALA A 76 7.28 8.47 -14.62
CA ALA A 76 8.32 8.68 -13.62
C ALA A 76 7.78 9.22 -12.27
N ARG A 77 6.66 9.96 -12.28
CA ARG A 77 5.98 10.36 -11.04
C ARG A 77 5.33 9.17 -10.34
N TYR A 78 4.68 8.28 -11.09
CA TYR A 78 4.06 7.08 -10.54
C TYR A 78 5.08 6.06 -10.02
N ASP A 79 6.25 5.94 -10.64
CA ASP A 79 7.31 5.05 -10.14
C ASP A 79 7.78 5.40 -8.72
N LYS A 80 7.84 6.70 -8.38
CA LYS A 80 8.15 7.13 -7.00
C LYS A 80 7.08 6.68 -6.01
N VAL A 81 5.81 6.77 -6.39
CA VAL A 81 4.68 6.32 -5.56
C VAL A 81 4.72 4.82 -5.40
N ARG A 82 5.00 4.08 -6.48
CA ARG A 82 5.17 2.62 -6.46
C ARG A 82 6.30 2.19 -5.54
N GLY A 83 7.45 2.89 -5.56
CA GLY A 83 8.56 2.65 -4.63
C GLY A 83 8.13 2.79 -3.17
N ARG A 84 7.50 3.92 -2.82
CA ARG A 84 6.96 4.16 -1.47
C ARG A 84 5.92 3.11 -1.05
N TYR A 85 5.03 2.72 -1.95
CA TYR A 85 4.05 1.69 -1.70
C TYR A 85 4.72 0.34 -1.37
N SER A 86 5.74 -0.05 -2.14
CA SER A 86 6.50 -1.28 -1.88
C SER A 86 7.15 -1.25 -0.50
N GLU A 87 7.83 -0.15 -0.15
CA GLU A 87 8.45 -0.01 1.18
C GLU A 87 7.43 -0.10 2.33
N LEU A 88 6.26 0.53 2.16
CA LEU A 88 5.20 0.49 3.17
C LEU A 88 4.59 -0.91 3.29
N LYS A 89 4.39 -1.59 2.15
CA LYS A 89 3.90 -2.96 2.10
C LYS A 89 4.86 -3.91 2.83
N ASP A 90 6.15 -3.80 2.59
CA ASP A 90 7.16 -4.62 3.27
C ASP A 90 7.19 -4.34 4.78
N LYS A 91 7.02 -3.08 5.20
CA LYS A 91 6.89 -2.72 6.62
C LYS A 91 5.65 -3.33 7.25
N LEU A 92 4.53 -3.28 6.54
CA LEU A 92 3.26 -3.86 6.99
C LEU A 92 3.38 -5.38 7.13
N GLU A 93 3.92 -6.08 6.14
CA GLU A 93 4.12 -7.53 6.18
C GLU A 93 5.01 -7.95 7.36
N ARG A 94 6.13 -7.24 7.59
CA ARG A 94 6.99 -7.48 8.76
C ARG A 94 6.27 -7.23 10.09
N ALA A 95 5.50 -6.15 10.18
CA ALA A 95 4.74 -5.84 11.39
C ALA A 95 3.66 -6.89 11.68
N SER A 96 2.93 -7.33 10.64
CA SER A 96 1.93 -8.38 10.74
C SER A 96 2.54 -9.72 11.15
N ALA A 97 3.66 -10.12 10.52
CA ALA A 97 4.37 -11.34 10.89
C ALA A 97 4.85 -11.29 12.36
N ARG A 98 5.39 -10.14 12.80
CA ARG A 98 5.80 -9.93 14.19
C ARG A 98 4.61 -10.02 15.16
N LEU A 99 3.46 -9.45 14.78
CA LEU A 99 2.25 -9.51 15.58
C LEU A 99 1.77 -10.96 15.74
N GLU A 100 1.75 -11.74 14.66
CA GLU A 100 1.35 -13.14 14.72
C GLU A 100 2.33 -13.98 15.56
N ALA A 101 3.64 -13.79 15.40
CA ALA A 101 4.63 -14.45 16.25
C ALA A 101 4.45 -14.13 17.74
N LEU A 102 4.10 -12.87 18.05
CA LEU A 102 3.83 -12.45 19.43
C LEU A 102 2.54 -13.08 19.96
N LYS A 103 1.46 -13.12 19.17
CA LYS A 103 0.21 -13.79 19.54
C LYS A 103 0.45 -15.27 19.84
N GLU A 104 1.22 -15.96 19.01
CA GLU A 104 1.54 -17.37 19.24
C GLU A 104 2.38 -17.55 20.51
N SER A 105 3.38 -16.67 20.72
CA SER A 105 4.16 -16.66 21.96
C SER A 105 3.31 -16.37 23.21
N PHE A 106 2.19 -15.66 23.08
CA PHE A 106 1.25 -15.45 24.19
C PHE A 106 0.39 -16.68 24.47
N LYS A 107 0.00 -17.44 23.44
CA LYS A 107 -0.75 -18.69 23.62
C LYS A 107 0.10 -19.76 24.31
N ASP A 108 1.34 -19.89 23.89
CA ASP A 108 2.29 -20.87 24.44
C ASP A 108 3.14 -20.30 25.58
N GLY A 109 2.84 -19.05 25.98
CA GLY A 109 3.65 -18.30 26.91
C GLY A 109 3.46 -18.71 28.37
N PRO A 110 4.45 -18.40 29.23
CA PRO A 110 4.37 -18.68 30.66
C PRO A 110 3.16 -18.01 31.32
N LEU A 111 2.65 -16.90 30.76
CA LEU A 111 1.47 -16.21 31.27
C LEU A 111 0.17 -17.03 31.12
N GLN A 112 0.00 -17.71 29.98
CA GLN A 112 -1.16 -18.57 29.74
C GLN A 112 -1.10 -19.80 30.65
N GLN A 113 0.09 -20.41 30.76
CA GLN A 113 0.35 -21.52 31.69
C GLN A 113 0.07 -21.13 33.15
N LEU A 114 0.57 -19.97 33.60
CA LEU A 114 0.28 -19.42 34.92
C LEU A 114 -1.21 -19.15 35.12
N SER A 115 -1.92 -18.64 34.09
CA SER A 115 -3.36 -18.40 34.18
C SER A 115 -4.15 -19.70 34.32
N GLU A 116 -3.74 -20.78 33.64
CA GLU A 116 -4.37 -22.09 33.76
C GLU A 116 -4.06 -22.75 35.10
N GLU A 117 -2.83 -22.61 35.59
CA GLU A 117 -2.41 -23.11 36.90
C GLU A 117 -3.16 -22.40 38.04
N ILE A 118 -3.33 -21.07 37.95
CA ILE A 118 -4.15 -20.30 38.90
C ILE A 118 -5.60 -20.81 38.89
N LYS A 119 -6.20 -21.04 37.71
CA LYS A 119 -7.58 -21.56 37.62
C LYS A 119 -7.73 -22.95 38.23
N MET A 120 -6.74 -23.81 38.04
CA MET A 120 -6.71 -25.14 38.66
C MET A 120 -6.63 -25.02 40.19
N LEU A 121 -5.70 -24.19 40.69
CA LEU A 121 -5.55 -23.95 42.12
C LEU A 121 -6.81 -23.34 42.75
N GLU A 122 -7.47 -22.39 42.06
CA GLU A 122 -8.74 -21.80 42.51
C GLU A 122 -9.87 -22.84 42.57
N LYS A 123 -9.85 -23.83 41.68
CA LYS A 123 -10.82 -24.93 41.67
C LYS A 123 -10.54 -25.97 42.76
N ASP A 124 -9.27 -26.25 43.05
CA ASP A 124 -8.85 -27.26 44.04
C ASP A 124 -8.94 -26.72 45.49
N LEU A 125 -8.84 -25.40 45.67
CA LEU A 125 -8.96 -24.72 46.97
C LEU A 125 -10.21 -25.13 47.78
N PRO A 126 -11.44 -25.08 47.21
CA PRO A 126 -12.64 -25.48 47.95
C PRO A 126 -12.65 -26.95 48.34
N GLU A 127 -12.11 -27.85 47.51
CA GLU A 127 -12.02 -29.28 47.85
C GLU A 127 -11.07 -29.49 49.04
N CYS A 128 -9.94 -28.79 49.05
CA CYS A 128 -9.00 -28.80 50.16
C CYS A 128 -9.59 -28.21 51.45
N ASP A 129 -10.35 -27.11 51.35
CA ASP A 129 -11.05 -26.50 52.48
C ASP A 129 -12.13 -27.40 53.08
N GLU A 130 -12.90 -28.09 52.22
CA GLU A 130 -13.88 -29.09 52.65
C GLU A 130 -13.19 -30.26 53.37
N LEU A 131 -12.11 -30.79 52.79
CA LEU A 131 -11.34 -31.87 53.40
C LEU A 131 -10.76 -31.46 54.76
N LEU A 132 -10.24 -30.23 54.87
CA LEU A 132 -9.75 -29.67 56.13
C LEU A 132 -10.86 -29.57 57.18
N ARG A 133 -12.05 -29.12 56.80
CA ARG A 133 -13.21 -29.05 57.71
C ARG A 133 -13.61 -30.44 58.20
N GLU A 134 -13.67 -31.42 57.30
CA GLU A 134 -14.01 -32.81 57.61
C GLU A 134 -13.01 -33.40 58.61
N MET A 135 -11.71 -33.28 58.32
CA MET A 135 -10.63 -33.78 59.17
C MET A 135 -10.60 -33.09 60.53
N THR A 136 -10.84 -31.77 60.58
CA THR A 136 -10.90 -31.02 61.84
C THR A 136 -12.09 -31.47 62.70
N LYS A 137 -13.23 -31.78 62.09
CA LYS A 137 -14.40 -32.31 62.79
C LYS A 137 -14.10 -33.71 63.36
N GLN A 138 -13.52 -34.59 62.55
CA GLN A 138 -13.11 -35.93 62.98
C GLN A 138 -12.09 -35.87 64.13
N ALA A 139 -11.12 -34.96 64.06
CA ALA A 139 -10.13 -34.75 65.12
C ALA A 139 -10.78 -34.31 66.43
N LYS A 140 -11.77 -33.39 66.38
CA LYS A 140 -12.54 -32.98 67.58
C LYS A 140 -13.31 -34.15 68.17
N GLU A 141 -14.04 -34.91 67.36
CA GLU A 141 -14.79 -36.08 67.82
C GLU A 141 -13.89 -37.13 68.47
N LEU A 142 -12.71 -37.39 67.90
CA LEU A 142 -11.72 -38.29 68.48
C LEU A 142 -11.19 -37.75 69.81
N ASN A 143 -10.89 -36.46 69.90
CA ASN A 143 -10.40 -35.83 71.12
C ASN A 143 -11.45 -35.87 72.24
N ASP A 144 -12.72 -35.60 71.93
CA ASP A 144 -13.83 -35.68 72.88
C ASP A 144 -14.02 -37.12 73.38
N ARG A 145 -13.86 -38.12 72.51
CA ARG A 145 -13.86 -39.54 72.91
C ARG A 145 -12.71 -39.85 73.86
N ILE A 146 -11.49 -39.41 73.55
CA ILE A 146 -10.32 -39.60 74.40
C ILE A 146 -10.56 -39.01 75.79
N ASN A 147 -11.04 -37.76 75.87
CA ASN A 147 -11.36 -37.11 77.14
C ASN A 147 -12.42 -37.88 77.93
N ALA A 148 -13.50 -38.33 77.27
CA ALA A 148 -14.53 -39.14 77.92
C ALA A 148 -13.98 -40.48 78.45
N TYR A 149 -13.06 -41.12 77.74
CA TYR A 149 -12.37 -42.31 78.22
C TYR A 149 -11.47 -42.02 79.43
N GLU A 150 -10.74 -40.90 79.42
CA GLU A 150 -9.92 -40.47 80.55
C GLU A 150 -10.74 -40.16 81.80
N GLU A 151 -11.88 -39.47 81.64
CA GLU A 151 -12.82 -39.20 82.74
C GLU A 151 -13.40 -40.48 83.31
N ARG A 152 -13.85 -41.41 82.45
CA ARG A 152 -14.31 -42.74 82.89
C ARG A 152 -13.23 -43.48 83.67
N LYS A 153 -11.99 -43.49 83.17
CA LYS A 153 -10.86 -44.12 83.85
C LYS A 153 -10.55 -43.46 85.20
N ARG A 154 -10.61 -42.12 85.30
CA ARG A 154 -10.45 -41.43 86.59
C ARG A 154 -11.58 -41.77 87.56
N ASN A 155 -12.81 -41.82 87.08
CA ASN A 155 -13.98 -42.16 87.91
C ASN A 155 -13.91 -43.61 88.42
N GLU A 156 -13.48 -44.55 87.57
CA GLU A 156 -13.22 -45.94 87.96
C GLU A 156 -12.07 -46.05 88.98
N GLN A 157 -10.96 -45.35 88.75
CA GLN A 157 -9.83 -45.31 89.70
C GLN A 157 -10.22 -44.67 91.04
N ALA A 158 -11.01 -43.60 91.02
CA ALA A 158 -11.54 -42.96 92.21
C ALA A 158 -12.49 -43.90 92.96
N PHE A 159 -13.39 -44.60 92.26
CA PHE A 159 -14.30 -45.58 92.84
C PHE A 159 -13.55 -46.74 93.50
N ILE A 160 -12.52 -47.29 92.84
CA ILE A 160 -11.64 -48.32 93.40
C ILE A 160 -10.88 -47.79 94.62
N SER A 161 -10.41 -46.54 94.61
CA SER A 161 -9.75 -45.93 95.76
C SER A 161 -10.68 -45.66 96.95
N THR A 162 -11.96 -45.36 96.72
CA THR A 162 -12.94 -45.05 97.78
C THR A 162 -13.67 -46.27 98.34
N TYR A 163 -13.87 -47.32 97.52
CA TYR A 163 -14.66 -48.50 97.90
C TYR A 163 -13.92 -49.84 97.77
N GLY A 164 -12.75 -49.86 97.12
CA GLY A 164 -11.90 -51.06 96.98
C GLY A 164 -10.92 -51.27 98.14
N GLY A 165 -10.89 -50.38 99.14
CA GLY A 165 -10.08 -50.50 100.36
C GLY A 165 -10.70 -51.34 101.47
N ALA A 166 -11.45 -52.39 101.13
CA ALA A 166 -12.01 -53.34 102.10
C ALA A 166 -12.00 -54.76 101.52
N SER A 167 -10.82 -55.37 101.47
CA SER A 167 -10.51 -56.79 101.75
C SER A 167 -9.04 -57.06 101.45
#